data_AF-A0A920AIQ4-F1
#
_entry.id   AF-A0A920AIQ4-F1
#
_cell.length_a   1.000
_cell.length_b   1.000
_cell.length_c   1.000
_cell.angle_alpha   90.00
_cell.angle_beta   90.00
_cell.angle_gamma   90.00
#
_symmetry.space_group_name_H-M   'P 1'
#
loop_
_entity.id
_entity.type
_entity.pdbx_description
1 polymer ?
#
loop_
_entity_poly.entity_id
_entity_poly.type
_entity_poly.pdbx_seq_one_letter_code
_entity_poly.pdbx_strand_id
1 'polypeptide(L)'
;MLHGDGALSVTDDGRGMPVDLHPEQKLPGVEVILSTLHAGGKFSDKSYQFSGGLHGVGVSVVNALSELLEVTIRRDGNVHTMAFSGGDKTADLKVTGSCGKRNTGTGIRFKPDPQYFDSANFSVPKLSHALRAKAVLCPGLKVTLTDEKKKEKTEWHYEDGISDYLADATIDFPVIPETPFRSHFEGETEAVDWAIQWLPEGGEVVAESYVNLIPTPQGGTHVNGLRSGLLDAMREFCELRNLLPRGVKLTAEDVWDRCCFVLSSKLQDPQFSGQTKNGSLPVRRPGLSRALRRMLLACG
;
A
#
# COMPACT_ATOMS: atom_id res chain seq x y z
N MET A 1 16.77 1.69 0.10
CA MET A 1 18.11 2.05 0.61
C MET A 1 18.35 3.52 0.33
N LEU A 2 18.63 4.31 1.36
CA LEU A 2 19.01 5.72 1.28
C LEU A 2 20.53 5.83 1.27
N HIS A 3 21.08 6.41 0.21
CA HIS A 3 22.52 6.49 -0.01
C HIS A 3 23.14 7.75 0.59
N GLY A 4 24.44 7.67 0.90
CA GLY A 4 25.23 8.80 1.38
C GLY A 4 25.25 10.02 0.44
N ASP A 5 25.15 9.78 -0.86
CA ASP A 5 25.18 10.82 -1.91
C ASP A 5 23.81 11.46 -2.21
N GLY A 6 22.78 11.08 -1.44
CA GLY A 6 21.42 11.60 -1.61
C GLY A 6 20.57 10.83 -2.62
N ALA A 7 21.06 9.73 -3.19
CA ALA A 7 20.25 8.85 -4.02
C ALA A 7 19.36 7.91 -3.18
N LEU A 8 18.31 7.38 -3.79
CA LEU A 8 17.49 6.30 -3.25
C LEU A 8 17.53 5.10 -4.19
N SER A 9 17.73 3.91 -3.62
CA SER A 9 17.53 2.65 -4.33
C SER A 9 16.33 1.86 -3.81
N VAL A 10 15.55 1.33 -4.73
CA VAL A 10 14.47 0.37 -4.48
C VAL A 10 14.80 -0.91 -5.25
N THR A 11 14.77 -2.05 -4.56
CA THR A 11 15.04 -3.36 -5.14
C THR A 11 13.92 -4.33 -4.79
N ASP A 12 13.43 -5.06 -5.77
CA ASP A 12 12.50 -6.18 -5.61
C ASP A 12 13.10 -7.50 -6.12
N ASP A 13 12.47 -8.59 -5.72
CA ASP A 13 12.71 -9.97 -6.17
C ASP A 13 11.56 -10.47 -7.07
N GLY A 14 10.86 -9.54 -7.71
CA GLY A 14 9.75 -9.86 -8.61
C GLY A 14 10.21 -10.45 -9.94
N ARG A 15 9.34 -10.38 -10.95
CA ARG A 15 9.60 -10.95 -12.30
C ARG A 15 10.75 -10.27 -13.06
N GLY A 16 11.17 -9.07 -12.64
CA GLY A 16 12.03 -8.19 -13.44
C GLY A 16 11.25 -7.47 -14.54
N MET A 17 11.62 -6.22 -14.83
CA MET A 17 11.07 -5.46 -15.96
C MET A 17 11.38 -6.15 -17.30
N PRO A 18 10.53 -6.02 -18.33
CA PRO A 18 10.77 -6.59 -19.66
C PRO A 18 12.03 -6.00 -20.31
N VAL A 19 12.88 -6.87 -20.85
CA VAL A 19 14.14 -6.51 -21.53
C VAL A 19 14.09 -6.77 -23.04
N ASP A 20 13.08 -7.52 -23.48
CA ASP A 20 12.76 -7.80 -24.86
C ASP A 20 12.27 -6.55 -25.60
N LEU A 21 12.44 -6.56 -26.93
CA LEU A 21 12.00 -5.46 -27.77
C LEU A 21 10.47 -5.39 -27.80
N HIS A 22 9.94 -4.21 -27.51
CA HIS A 22 8.52 -3.93 -27.60
C HIS A 22 8.05 -4.10 -29.06
N PRO A 23 6.96 -4.85 -29.32
CA PRO A 23 6.53 -5.20 -30.68
C PRO A 23 6.32 -3.99 -31.60
N GLU A 24 5.76 -2.89 -31.09
CA GLU A 24 5.49 -1.67 -31.86
C GLU A 24 6.64 -0.65 -31.81
N GLN A 25 7.06 -0.24 -30.61
CA GLN A 25 8.11 0.78 -30.42
C GLN A 25 9.51 0.34 -30.86
N LYS A 26 9.76 -0.97 -31.01
CA LYS A 26 11.08 -1.54 -31.37
C LYS A 26 12.23 -1.14 -30.43
N LEU A 27 11.91 -0.67 -29.23
CA LEU A 27 12.84 -0.39 -28.15
C LEU A 27 12.68 -1.44 -27.03
N PRO A 28 13.70 -1.68 -26.20
CA PRO A 28 13.55 -2.56 -25.04
C PRO A 28 12.37 -2.12 -24.16
N GLY A 29 11.59 -3.07 -23.63
CA GLY A 29 10.39 -2.75 -22.84
C GLY A 29 10.68 -1.83 -21.65
N VAL A 30 11.81 -2.03 -20.96
CA VAL A 30 12.29 -1.14 -19.88
C VAL A 30 12.53 0.29 -20.36
N GLU A 31 13.06 0.47 -21.57
CA GLU A 31 13.29 1.81 -22.13
C GLU A 31 11.96 2.52 -22.34
N VAL A 32 11.00 1.84 -22.97
CA VAL A 32 9.65 2.38 -23.20
C VAL A 32 8.98 2.78 -21.88
N ILE A 33 9.09 1.95 -20.85
CA ILE A 33 8.51 2.21 -19.51
C ILE A 33 9.13 3.45 -18.84
N LEU A 34 10.44 3.66 -19.00
CA LEU A 34 11.17 4.76 -18.34
C LEU A 34 11.12 6.08 -19.12
N SER A 35 10.96 6.04 -20.45
CA SER A 35 11.00 7.23 -21.31
C SER A 35 9.64 7.69 -21.82
N THR A 36 8.61 6.85 -21.77
CA THR A 36 7.30 7.17 -22.37
C THR A 36 6.21 7.33 -21.31
N LEU A 37 5.47 8.44 -21.37
CA LEU A 37 4.28 8.65 -20.54
C LEU A 37 3.15 7.74 -21.04
N HIS A 38 2.32 7.26 -20.11
CA HIS A 38 1.23 6.33 -20.40
C HIS A 38 1.70 5.01 -21.03
N ALA A 39 2.94 4.60 -20.76
CA ALA A 39 3.45 3.30 -21.12
C ALA A 39 3.48 2.37 -19.91
N GLY A 40 2.90 1.19 -20.03
CA GLY A 40 2.93 0.17 -18.99
C GLY A 40 1.92 -0.96 -19.17
N GLY A 41 2.17 -2.10 -18.54
CA GLY A 41 1.29 -3.27 -18.62
C GLY A 41 0.01 -3.18 -17.78
N LYS A 42 -0.31 -2.01 -17.21
CA LYS A 42 -1.38 -1.83 -16.20
C LYS A 42 -2.70 -1.30 -16.77
N PHE A 43 -2.83 -1.24 -18.10
CA PHE A 43 -4.06 -0.83 -18.78
C PHE A 43 -5.07 -1.97 -19.01
N SER A 44 -4.76 -3.18 -18.55
CA SER A 44 -5.69 -4.32 -18.59
C SER A 44 -5.47 -5.24 -17.39
N ASP A 45 -6.55 -5.88 -16.94
CA ASP A 45 -6.57 -6.80 -15.80
C ASP A 45 -5.72 -8.07 -16.03
N LYS A 46 -5.24 -8.30 -17.26
CA LYS A 46 -4.45 -9.47 -17.65
C LYS A 46 -3.09 -9.56 -16.97
N SER A 47 -2.53 -8.43 -16.54
CA SER A 47 -1.18 -8.40 -15.94
C SER A 47 -1.17 -8.15 -14.42
N TYR A 48 -2.19 -7.48 -13.89
CA TYR A 48 -2.35 -7.16 -12.48
C TYR A 48 -3.85 -7.07 -12.12
N GLN A 49 -4.32 -7.95 -11.24
CA GLN A 49 -5.74 -8.00 -10.83
C GLN A 49 -6.14 -6.83 -9.91
N PHE A 50 -5.25 -6.42 -9.02
CA PHE A 50 -5.41 -5.22 -8.19
C PHE A 50 -4.09 -4.44 -8.19
N SER A 51 -4.11 -3.18 -8.60
CA SER A 51 -2.90 -2.35 -8.60
C SER A 51 -3.23 -0.90 -8.23
N GLY A 52 -2.41 -0.30 -7.35
CA GLY A 52 -2.56 1.12 -6.99
C GLY A 52 -2.09 2.10 -8.08
N GLY A 53 -1.47 1.61 -9.15
CA GLY A 53 -0.88 2.44 -10.21
C GLY A 53 -1.61 2.25 -11.54
N LEU A 54 -2.57 3.12 -11.84
CA LEU A 54 -3.45 2.98 -13.01
C LEU A 54 -3.02 3.81 -14.23
N HIS A 55 -2.07 4.74 -14.07
CA HIS A 55 -1.84 5.78 -15.08
C HIS A 55 -0.70 5.47 -16.07
N GLY A 56 0.23 4.54 -15.74
CA GLY A 56 1.41 4.28 -16.57
C GLY A 56 2.41 5.44 -16.64
N VAL A 57 2.49 6.25 -15.58
CA VAL A 57 3.28 7.51 -15.55
C VAL A 57 4.31 7.55 -14.42
N GLY A 58 4.16 6.68 -13.40
CA GLY A 58 4.89 6.83 -12.14
C GLY A 58 6.42 6.84 -12.30
N VAL A 59 6.98 5.82 -12.96
CA VAL A 59 8.43 5.67 -13.06
C VAL A 59 9.05 6.60 -14.12
N SER A 60 8.32 6.95 -15.18
CA SER A 60 8.78 7.92 -16.17
C SER A 60 8.85 9.35 -15.59
N VAL A 61 7.96 9.72 -14.67
CA VAL A 61 8.10 10.97 -13.90
C VAL A 61 9.32 10.93 -12.98
N VAL A 62 9.57 9.80 -12.29
CA VAL A 62 10.79 9.66 -11.48
C VAL A 62 12.03 9.83 -12.35
N ASN A 63 12.05 9.25 -13.54
CA ASN A 63 13.14 9.43 -14.50
C ASN A 63 13.32 10.90 -14.90
N ALA A 64 12.24 11.56 -15.31
CA ALA A 64 12.26 12.96 -15.75
C ALA A 64 12.71 13.96 -14.67
N LEU A 65 12.39 13.69 -13.40
CA LEU A 65 12.71 14.57 -12.27
C LEU A 65 13.99 14.16 -11.51
N SER A 66 14.85 13.36 -12.13
CA SER A 66 16.11 12.89 -11.54
C SER A 66 17.32 13.35 -12.34
N GLU A 67 18.38 13.76 -11.65
CA GLU A 67 19.70 14.01 -12.24
C GLU A 67 20.26 12.73 -12.87
N LEU A 68 19.99 11.60 -12.23
CA LEU A 68 20.43 10.27 -12.60
C LEU A 68 19.34 9.25 -12.27
N LEU A 69 19.10 8.32 -13.17
CA LEU A 69 18.37 7.08 -12.90
C LEU A 69 19.12 5.90 -13.51
N GLU A 70 19.44 4.91 -12.68
CA GLU A 70 20.07 3.65 -13.07
C GLU A 70 19.09 2.50 -12.79
N VAL A 71 18.87 1.67 -13.79
CA VAL A 71 18.04 0.47 -13.67
C VAL A 71 18.91 -0.78 -13.83
N THR A 72 18.74 -1.73 -12.92
CA THR A 72 19.36 -3.05 -12.95
C THR A 72 18.25 -4.10 -12.97
N ILE A 73 18.25 -5.00 -13.94
CA ILE A 73 17.23 -6.05 -14.09
C ILE A 73 17.91 -7.40 -14.05
N ARG A 74 17.39 -8.30 -13.21
CA ARG A 74 17.78 -9.70 -13.18
C ARG A 74 16.66 -10.52 -13.81
N ARG A 75 16.94 -11.15 -14.95
CA ARG A 75 15.95 -11.93 -15.71
C ARG A 75 16.64 -12.94 -16.61
N ASP A 76 16.05 -14.14 -16.75
CA ASP A 76 16.54 -15.22 -17.61
C ASP A 76 18.00 -15.63 -17.36
N GLY A 77 18.48 -15.45 -16.12
CA GLY A 77 19.86 -15.74 -15.70
C GLY A 77 20.89 -14.67 -16.06
N ASN A 78 20.44 -13.51 -16.55
CA ASN A 78 21.28 -12.38 -16.92
C ASN A 78 21.02 -11.17 -16.03
N VAL A 79 22.06 -10.33 -15.87
CA VAL A 79 21.98 -9.00 -15.26
C VAL A 79 22.05 -7.98 -16.40
N HIS A 80 21.01 -7.18 -16.53
CA HIS A 80 20.91 -6.09 -17.50
C HIS A 80 20.99 -4.75 -16.79
N THR A 81 21.65 -3.77 -17.40
CA THR A 81 21.70 -2.39 -16.88
C THR A 81 21.41 -1.38 -17.97
N MET A 82 20.78 -0.28 -17.60
CA MET A 82 20.52 0.89 -18.44
C MET A 82 20.55 2.15 -17.54
N ALA A 83 20.87 3.30 -18.10
CA ALA A 83 20.98 4.55 -17.34
C ALA A 83 20.38 5.74 -18.10
N PHE A 84 19.91 6.71 -17.32
CA PHE A 84 19.29 7.95 -17.75
C PHE A 84 19.81 9.14 -16.93
N SER A 85 19.71 10.34 -17.49
CA SER A 85 20.01 11.61 -16.82
C SER A 85 19.07 12.69 -17.31
N GLY A 86 18.39 13.38 -16.38
CA GLY A 86 17.42 14.44 -16.75
C GLY A 86 16.26 13.92 -17.61
N GLY A 87 15.89 12.65 -17.46
CA GLY A 87 14.89 11.97 -18.30
C GLY A 87 15.43 11.33 -19.58
N ASP A 88 16.59 11.74 -20.07
CA ASP A 88 17.17 11.25 -21.32
C ASP A 88 18.05 10.02 -21.13
N LYS A 89 18.04 9.09 -22.09
CA LYS A 89 18.87 7.88 -22.05
C LYS A 89 20.34 8.25 -22.21
N THR A 90 21.18 7.78 -21.28
CA THR A 90 22.63 7.98 -21.31
C THR A 90 23.41 6.69 -21.59
N ALA A 91 22.80 5.53 -21.37
CA ALA A 91 23.39 4.24 -21.71
C ALA A 91 22.33 3.25 -22.21
N ASP A 92 22.61 2.59 -23.33
CA ASP A 92 21.76 1.52 -23.87
C ASP A 92 21.68 0.31 -22.94
N LEU A 93 20.60 -0.46 -23.10
CA LEU A 93 20.39 -1.69 -22.34
C LEU A 93 21.47 -2.69 -22.72
N LYS A 94 22.29 -3.08 -21.74
CA LYS A 94 23.37 -4.04 -21.93
C LYS A 94 23.31 -5.14 -20.88
N VAL A 95 23.72 -6.35 -21.27
CA VAL A 95 24.02 -7.42 -20.33
C VAL A 95 25.37 -7.12 -19.69
N THR A 96 25.40 -6.97 -18.37
CA THR A 96 26.62 -6.66 -17.60
C THR A 96 27.11 -7.81 -16.75
N GLY A 97 26.33 -8.88 -16.64
CA GLY A 97 26.70 -10.06 -15.89
C GLY A 97 25.67 -11.17 -15.99
N SER A 98 25.91 -12.23 -15.24
CA SER A 98 25.00 -13.37 -15.09
C SER A 98 24.56 -13.52 -13.64
N CYS A 99 23.43 -14.19 -13.44
CA CYS A 99 22.89 -14.53 -12.14
C CYS A 99 22.25 -15.92 -12.18
N GLY A 100 21.96 -16.50 -11.01
CA GLY A 100 21.18 -17.74 -10.96
C GLY A 100 19.80 -17.56 -11.62
N LYS A 101 19.31 -18.56 -12.35
CA LYS A 101 18.03 -18.44 -13.09
C LYS A 101 16.82 -18.07 -12.21
N ARG A 102 16.83 -18.44 -10.92
CA ARG A 102 15.79 -18.11 -9.95
C ARG A 102 15.98 -16.73 -9.30
N ASN A 103 17.13 -16.09 -9.49
CA ASN A 103 17.40 -14.75 -8.99
C ASN A 103 16.87 -13.75 -10.02
N THR A 104 15.64 -13.30 -9.79
CA THR A 104 14.96 -12.31 -10.64
C THR A 104 14.68 -11.04 -9.85
N GLY A 105 14.33 -9.97 -10.55
CA GLY A 105 13.84 -8.74 -9.93
C GLY A 105 14.37 -7.48 -10.58
N THR A 106 13.93 -6.34 -10.07
CA THR A 106 14.34 -5.02 -10.55
C THR A 106 14.99 -4.21 -9.44
N GLY A 107 16.06 -3.50 -9.76
CA GLY A 107 16.64 -2.46 -8.94
C GLY A 107 16.57 -1.14 -9.68
N ILE A 108 16.04 -0.10 -9.02
CA ILE A 108 16.08 1.28 -9.51
C ILE A 108 16.86 2.08 -8.50
N ARG A 109 17.88 2.80 -8.95
CA ARG A 109 18.59 3.82 -8.20
C ARG A 109 18.34 5.15 -8.87
N PHE A 110 17.90 6.16 -8.12
CA PHE A 110 17.69 7.49 -8.67
C PHE A 110 18.14 8.56 -7.70
N LYS A 111 18.60 9.68 -8.25
CA LYS A 111 18.98 10.88 -7.50
C LYS A 111 18.06 12.02 -7.92
N PRO A 112 17.15 12.49 -7.04
CA PRO A 112 16.25 13.60 -7.37
C PRO A 112 17.02 14.83 -7.81
N ASP A 113 16.52 15.51 -8.83
CA ASP A 113 17.10 16.78 -9.27
C ASP A 113 16.60 17.93 -8.38
N PRO A 114 17.48 18.59 -7.61
CA PRO A 114 17.09 19.63 -6.67
C PRO A 114 16.33 20.80 -7.29
N GLN A 115 16.45 21.05 -8.60
CA GLN A 115 15.75 22.17 -9.25
C GLN A 115 14.22 22.05 -9.23
N TYR A 116 13.69 20.82 -9.08
CA TYR A 116 12.25 20.54 -9.08
C TYR A 116 11.63 20.43 -7.68
N PHE A 117 12.42 20.54 -6.60
CA PHE A 117 11.94 20.31 -5.24
C PHE A 117 12.43 21.39 -4.28
N ASP A 118 11.55 21.85 -3.39
CA ASP A 118 11.94 22.75 -2.29
C ASP A 118 13.05 22.14 -1.40
N SER A 119 13.06 20.81 -1.30
CA SER A 119 14.11 20.03 -0.65
C SER A 119 14.24 18.67 -1.32
N ALA A 120 15.44 18.37 -1.85
CA ALA A 120 15.78 17.06 -2.41
C ALA A 120 16.02 15.97 -1.34
N ASN A 121 15.99 16.32 -0.04
CA ASN A 121 16.16 15.36 1.04
C ASN A 121 14.91 14.49 1.22
N PHE A 122 15.12 13.18 1.33
CA PHE A 122 14.05 12.23 1.64
C PHE A 122 13.60 12.33 3.11
N SER A 123 12.29 12.39 3.33
CA SER A 123 11.71 12.29 4.67
C SER A 123 11.70 10.84 5.14
N VAL A 124 12.66 10.47 5.98
CA VAL A 124 12.75 9.12 6.57
C VAL A 124 11.46 8.71 7.29
N PRO A 125 10.81 9.54 8.12
CA PRO A 125 9.55 9.17 8.76
C PRO A 125 8.44 8.82 7.76
N LYS A 126 8.29 9.61 6.69
CA LYS A 126 7.28 9.35 5.65
C LYS A 126 7.58 8.07 4.87
N LEU A 127 8.86 7.82 4.54
CA LEU A 127 9.29 6.58 3.89
C LEU A 127 9.03 5.37 4.78
N SER A 128 9.44 5.42 6.05
CA SER A 128 9.22 4.33 7.00
C SER A 128 7.74 4.02 7.17
N HIS A 129 6.88 5.03 7.29
CA HIS A 129 5.43 4.82 7.36
C HIS A 129 4.89 4.15 6.09
N ALA A 130 5.27 4.63 4.90
CA ALA A 130 4.81 4.06 3.63
C ALA A 130 5.30 2.61 3.44
N LEU A 131 6.55 2.31 3.79
CA LEU A 131 7.15 0.98 3.67
C LEU A 131 6.55 -0.01 4.66
N ARG A 132 6.35 0.40 5.92
CA ARG A 132 5.65 -0.40 6.94
C ARG A 132 4.25 -0.75 6.46
N ALA A 133 3.48 0.22 5.98
CA ALA A 133 2.14 -0.04 5.45
C ALA A 133 2.14 -1.10 4.34
N LYS A 134 3.15 -1.15 3.46
CA LYS A 134 3.25 -2.22 2.45
C LYS A 134 3.48 -3.59 3.07
N ALA A 135 4.34 -3.71 4.08
CA ALA A 135 4.57 -4.98 4.77
C ALA A 135 3.31 -5.46 5.50
N VAL A 136 2.57 -4.54 6.11
CA VAL A 136 1.31 -4.84 6.83
C VAL A 136 0.20 -5.30 5.87
N LEU A 137 0.05 -4.62 4.74
CA LEU A 137 -1.06 -4.85 3.79
C LEU A 137 -0.78 -5.98 2.79
N CYS A 138 0.45 -6.49 2.77
CA CYS A 138 0.87 -7.61 1.94
C CYS A 138 1.48 -8.68 2.86
N PRO A 139 0.66 -9.57 3.45
CA PRO A 139 1.15 -10.62 4.35
C PRO A 139 2.30 -11.42 3.74
N GLY A 140 3.35 -11.65 4.52
CA GLY A 140 4.59 -12.33 4.09
C GLY A 140 5.55 -11.47 3.26
N LEU A 141 5.21 -10.22 2.93
CA LEU A 141 6.14 -9.30 2.26
C LEU A 141 7.14 -8.75 3.27
N LYS A 142 8.40 -9.16 3.14
CA LYS A 142 9.52 -8.57 3.88
C LYS A 142 9.93 -7.25 3.24
N VAL A 143 9.88 -6.16 4.01
CA VAL A 143 10.30 -4.82 3.58
C VAL A 143 11.45 -4.34 4.45
N THR A 144 12.48 -3.77 3.83
CA THR A 144 13.68 -3.29 4.53
C THR A 144 14.02 -1.87 4.10
N LEU A 145 14.26 -1.00 5.08
CA LEU A 145 14.84 0.33 4.89
C LEU A 145 16.21 0.38 5.53
N THR A 146 17.23 0.66 4.71
CA THR A 146 18.60 0.93 5.17
C THR A 146 18.93 2.40 4.90
N ASP A 147 19.39 3.11 5.92
CA ASP A 147 19.94 4.47 5.84
C ASP A 147 21.46 4.40 6.03
N GLU A 148 22.22 4.61 4.96
CA GLU A 148 23.68 4.57 5.01
C GLU A 148 24.29 5.66 5.87
N LYS A 149 23.70 6.87 5.87
CA LYS A 149 24.25 8.02 6.62
C LYS A 149 24.16 7.76 8.12
N LYS A 150 23.04 7.18 8.56
CA LYS A 150 22.81 6.85 9.97
C LYS A 150 23.33 5.48 10.38
N LYS A 151 23.66 4.62 9.41
CA LYS A 151 23.97 3.19 9.61
C LYS A 151 22.82 2.45 10.32
N GLU A 152 21.59 2.87 10.03
CA GLU A 152 20.37 2.28 10.59
C GLU A 152 19.75 1.33 9.58
N LYS A 153 19.22 0.21 10.07
CA LYS A 153 18.44 -0.74 9.28
C LYS A 153 17.15 -1.05 10.03
N THR A 154 16.03 -0.82 9.37
CA THR A 154 14.70 -1.18 9.87
C THR A 154 14.09 -2.22 8.94
N GLU A 155 13.43 -3.20 9.52
CA GLU A 155 12.82 -4.32 8.81
C GLU A 155 11.39 -4.51 9.31
N TRP A 156 10.47 -4.74 8.37
CA TRP A 156 9.07 -5.06 8.64
C TRP A 156 8.71 -6.35 7.92
N HIS A 157 8.10 -7.27 8.66
CA HIS A 157 7.61 -8.54 8.15
C HIS A 157 6.46 -9.00 9.04
N TYR A 158 5.27 -9.11 8.47
CA TYR A 158 4.04 -9.49 9.18
C TYR A 158 3.42 -10.70 8.47
N GLU A 159 3.25 -11.82 9.16
CA GLU A 159 2.71 -13.05 8.59
C GLU A 159 1.18 -13.02 8.54
N ASP A 160 0.54 -12.48 9.59
CA ASP A 160 -0.90 -12.27 9.68
C ASP A 160 -1.32 -10.82 9.31
N GLY A 161 -0.39 -10.05 8.75
CA GLY A 161 -0.61 -8.75 8.13
C GLY A 161 -1.18 -7.68 9.07
N ILE A 162 -2.40 -7.22 8.77
CA ILE A 162 -3.08 -6.15 9.51
C ILE A 162 -3.40 -6.52 10.97
N SER A 163 -3.53 -7.81 11.27
CA SER A 163 -3.84 -8.28 12.63
C SER A 163 -2.62 -8.15 13.54
N ASP A 164 -1.47 -8.67 13.10
CA ASP A 164 -0.20 -8.55 13.83
C ASP A 164 0.16 -7.09 14.05
N TYR A 165 0.01 -6.27 13.01
CA TYR A 165 0.30 -4.85 13.11
C TYR A 165 -0.56 -4.14 14.15
N LEU A 166 -1.87 -4.44 14.18
CA LEU A 166 -2.75 -3.80 15.16
C LEU A 166 -2.44 -4.28 16.58
N ALA A 167 -2.17 -5.57 16.76
CA ALA A 167 -1.78 -6.12 18.06
C ALA A 167 -0.46 -5.52 18.58
N ASP A 168 0.56 -5.41 17.71
CA ASP A 168 1.84 -4.77 18.04
C ASP A 168 1.66 -3.28 18.39
N ALA A 169 0.77 -2.58 17.67
CA ALA A 169 0.56 -1.15 17.89
C ALA A 169 -0.25 -0.84 19.15
N THR A 170 -1.00 -1.80 19.68
CA THR A 170 -1.82 -1.66 20.90
C THR A 170 -1.23 -2.40 22.11
N ILE A 171 -0.07 -3.05 21.96
CA ILE A 171 0.51 -3.97 22.95
C ILE A 171 0.74 -3.36 24.34
N ASP A 172 1.00 -2.05 24.41
CA ASP A 172 1.28 -1.33 25.64
C ASP A 172 0.03 -0.88 26.41
N PHE A 173 -1.16 -1.17 25.89
CA PHE A 173 -2.43 -0.71 26.46
C PHE A 173 -3.37 -1.88 26.80
N PRO A 174 -4.25 -1.74 27.82
CA PRO A 174 -5.36 -2.65 28.01
C PRO A 174 -6.29 -2.63 26.77
N VAL A 175 -6.49 -3.79 26.16
CA VAL A 175 -7.28 -3.95 24.92
C VAL A 175 -8.49 -4.85 25.14
N ILE A 176 -9.55 -4.58 24.38
CA ILE A 176 -10.68 -5.51 24.22
C ILE A 176 -11.00 -5.62 22.73
N PRO A 177 -11.14 -6.81 22.15
CA PRO A 177 -10.72 -8.11 22.70
C PRO A 177 -9.19 -8.26 22.80
N GLU A 178 -8.72 -9.26 23.55
CA GLU A 178 -7.28 -9.56 23.74
C GLU A 178 -6.54 -9.75 22.41
N THR A 179 -7.16 -10.46 21.46
CA THR A 179 -6.66 -10.60 20.08
C THR A 179 -7.50 -9.76 19.14
N PRO A 180 -6.91 -9.05 18.15
CA PRO A 180 -7.67 -8.26 17.19
C PRO A 180 -8.83 -9.02 16.56
N PHE A 181 -10.02 -8.41 16.62
CA PHE A 181 -11.16 -8.91 15.88
C PHE A 181 -10.91 -8.61 14.41
N ARG A 182 -10.78 -9.66 13.58
CA ARG A 182 -10.43 -9.52 12.17
C ARG A 182 -11.43 -10.24 11.28
N SER A 183 -11.60 -9.75 10.06
CA SER A 183 -12.33 -10.46 9.03
C SER A 183 -11.90 -10.02 7.63
N HIS A 184 -12.15 -10.90 6.67
CA HIS A 184 -11.82 -10.72 5.27
C HIS A 184 -13.01 -11.09 4.38
N PHE A 185 -13.24 -10.30 3.34
CA PHE A 185 -14.19 -10.62 2.28
C PHE A 185 -13.58 -10.32 0.92
N GLU A 186 -13.84 -11.22 -0.01
CA GLU A 186 -13.46 -11.09 -1.40
C GLU A 186 -14.68 -11.41 -2.26
N GLY A 187 -15.07 -10.44 -3.07
CA GLY A 187 -16.02 -10.58 -4.17
C GLY A 187 -15.29 -10.46 -5.52
N GLU A 188 -16.06 -10.46 -6.61
CA GLU A 188 -15.47 -10.45 -7.97
C GLU A 188 -14.70 -9.17 -8.30
N THR A 189 -15.13 -8.02 -7.77
CA THR A 189 -14.60 -6.68 -8.13
C THR A 189 -14.12 -5.88 -6.93
N GLU A 190 -14.27 -6.42 -5.73
CA GLU A 190 -14.00 -5.75 -4.47
C GLU A 190 -13.54 -6.75 -3.40
N ALA A 191 -12.65 -6.31 -2.53
CA ALA A 191 -12.27 -7.05 -1.33
C ALA A 191 -12.05 -6.09 -0.16
N VAL A 192 -12.20 -6.59 1.06
CA VAL A 192 -11.93 -5.82 2.27
C VAL A 192 -11.27 -6.72 3.32
N ASP A 193 -10.19 -6.22 3.90
CA ASP A 193 -9.50 -6.78 5.05
C ASP A 193 -9.59 -5.75 6.18
N TRP A 194 -9.97 -6.18 7.39
CA TRP A 194 -9.95 -5.31 8.55
C TRP A 194 -9.58 -6.04 9.84
N ALA A 195 -8.99 -5.30 10.76
CA ALA A 195 -8.71 -5.70 12.14
C ALA A 195 -9.10 -4.56 13.08
N ILE A 196 -9.68 -4.89 14.23
CA ILE A 196 -10.21 -3.93 15.20
C ILE A 196 -9.91 -4.38 16.63
N GLN A 197 -9.56 -3.42 17.49
CA GLN A 197 -9.51 -3.54 18.95
C GLN A 197 -9.96 -2.22 19.59
N TRP A 198 -10.37 -2.27 20.84
CA TRP A 198 -10.74 -1.08 21.62
C TRP A 198 -9.76 -0.88 22.77
N LEU A 199 -9.48 0.39 23.07
CA LEU A 199 -8.67 0.83 24.22
C LEU A 199 -9.57 1.44 25.30
N PRO A 200 -10.30 0.62 26.09
CA PRO A 200 -11.30 1.11 27.04
C PRO A 200 -10.73 2.03 28.12
N GLU A 201 -9.47 1.82 28.51
CA GLU A 201 -8.80 2.58 29.57
C GLU A 201 -8.01 3.79 29.04
N GLY A 202 -8.08 4.04 27.73
CA GLY A 202 -7.31 5.08 27.05
C GLY A 202 -6.00 4.58 26.45
N GLY A 203 -5.30 5.49 25.78
CA GLY A 203 -4.13 5.19 24.96
C GLY A 203 -4.18 5.93 23.62
N GLU A 204 -3.14 5.74 22.80
CA GLU A 204 -3.07 6.29 21.46
C GLU A 204 -3.89 5.45 20.49
N VAL A 205 -4.89 6.05 19.85
CA VAL A 205 -5.78 5.34 18.93
C VAL A 205 -5.10 5.17 17.57
N VAL A 206 -4.94 3.92 17.15
CA VAL A 206 -4.46 3.58 15.81
C VAL A 206 -5.65 3.47 14.87
N ALA A 207 -5.84 4.45 13.98
CA ALA A 207 -6.96 4.49 13.05
C ALA A 207 -6.45 4.65 11.60
N GLU A 208 -6.07 3.55 10.97
CA GLU A 208 -5.47 3.54 9.64
C GLU A 208 -6.42 2.95 8.59
N SER A 209 -6.52 3.60 7.42
CA SER A 209 -7.34 3.10 6.33
C SER A 209 -6.68 3.25 4.97
N TYR A 210 -6.96 2.30 4.08
CA TYR A 210 -6.32 2.16 2.78
C TYR A 210 -7.30 1.73 1.70
N VAL A 211 -7.09 2.23 0.48
CA VAL A 211 -7.74 1.75 -0.73
C VAL A 211 -6.68 1.42 -1.78
N ASN A 212 -6.63 0.18 -2.27
CA ASN A 212 -5.60 -0.31 -3.20
C ASN A 212 -4.17 0.02 -2.73
N LEU A 213 -3.90 -0.20 -1.43
CA LEU A 213 -2.63 0.10 -0.75
C LEU A 213 -2.27 1.59 -0.66
N ILE A 214 -3.22 2.49 -0.93
CA ILE A 214 -3.04 3.95 -0.82
C ILE A 214 -3.66 4.40 0.50
N PRO A 215 -2.90 5.07 1.40
CA PRO A 215 -3.45 5.55 2.67
C PRO A 215 -4.51 6.63 2.45
N THR A 216 -5.60 6.55 3.21
CA THR A 216 -6.69 7.52 3.23
C THR A 216 -6.79 8.14 4.63
N PRO A 217 -5.93 9.14 4.96
CA PRO A 217 -5.84 9.69 6.32
C PRO A 217 -7.12 10.40 6.78
N GLN A 218 -7.93 10.90 5.85
CA GLN A 218 -9.25 11.49 6.15
C GLN A 218 -10.39 10.46 6.10
N GLY A 219 -10.06 9.18 5.88
CA GLY A 219 -11.03 8.12 5.68
C GLY A 219 -11.79 8.26 4.36
N GLY A 220 -13.10 8.03 4.42
CA GLY A 220 -13.99 8.05 3.27
C GLY A 220 -15.17 7.10 3.47
N THR A 221 -15.82 6.70 2.37
CA THR A 221 -17.02 5.84 2.45
C THR A 221 -16.75 4.46 3.03
N HIS A 222 -15.55 3.92 2.85
CA HIS A 222 -15.13 2.65 3.44
C HIS A 222 -15.06 2.72 4.97
N VAL A 223 -14.48 3.80 5.53
CA VAL A 223 -14.44 4.02 6.99
C VAL A 223 -15.84 4.26 7.56
N ASN A 224 -16.67 5.05 6.87
CA ASN A 224 -18.07 5.27 7.29
C ASN A 224 -18.89 3.97 7.26
N GLY A 225 -18.61 3.10 6.28
CA GLY A 225 -19.19 1.77 6.18
C GLY A 225 -18.79 0.88 7.36
N LEU A 226 -17.51 0.88 7.74
CA LEU A 226 -17.02 0.17 8.93
C LEU A 226 -17.72 0.68 10.20
N ARG A 227 -17.75 2.00 10.39
CA ARG A 227 -18.39 2.65 11.54
C ARG A 227 -19.87 2.31 11.68
N SER A 228 -20.62 2.40 10.59
CA SER A 228 -22.05 2.09 10.59
C SER A 228 -22.29 0.59 10.80
N GLY A 229 -21.46 -0.27 10.18
CA GLY A 229 -21.55 -1.72 10.33
C GLY A 229 -21.33 -2.19 11.76
N LEU A 230 -20.32 -1.65 12.46
CA LEU A 230 -20.06 -1.95 13.86
C LEU A 230 -21.22 -1.54 14.76
N LEU A 231 -21.78 -0.34 14.55
CA LEU A 231 -22.93 0.14 15.30
C LEU A 231 -24.15 -0.77 15.12
N ASP A 232 -24.46 -1.13 13.88
CA ASP A 232 -25.61 -1.98 13.57
C ASP A 232 -25.44 -3.39 14.18
N ALA A 233 -24.24 -3.98 14.07
CA ALA A 233 -23.95 -5.27 14.68
C ALA A 233 -24.05 -5.25 16.21
N MET A 234 -23.51 -4.20 16.85
CA MET A 234 -23.59 -4.05 18.30
C MET A 234 -25.04 -3.86 18.77
N ARG A 235 -25.84 -3.06 18.05
CA ARG A 235 -27.27 -2.88 18.32
C ARG A 235 -28.01 -4.21 18.23
N GLU A 236 -27.83 -4.95 17.13
CA GLU A 236 -28.49 -6.24 16.92
C GLU A 236 -28.13 -7.24 18.02
N PHE A 237 -26.85 -7.31 18.42
CA PHE A 237 -26.39 -8.15 19.52
C PHE A 237 -27.04 -7.77 20.86
N CYS A 238 -27.05 -6.48 21.21
CA CYS A 238 -27.62 -6.04 22.48
C CYS A 238 -29.15 -6.18 22.52
N GLU A 239 -29.85 -6.00 21.41
CA GLU A 239 -31.29 -6.25 21.31
C GLU A 239 -31.62 -7.74 21.45
N LEU A 240 -30.93 -8.61 20.71
CA LEU A 240 -31.13 -10.07 20.75
C LEU A 240 -30.88 -10.65 22.15
N ARG A 241 -29.89 -10.12 22.86
CA ARG A 241 -29.50 -10.56 24.21
C ARG A 241 -30.19 -9.78 25.34
N ASN A 242 -31.07 -8.83 25.01
CA ASN A 242 -31.75 -7.95 25.96
C ASN A 242 -30.79 -7.25 26.95
N LEU A 243 -29.68 -6.71 26.42
CA LEU A 243 -28.62 -6.04 27.19
C LEU A 243 -28.83 -4.53 27.32
N LEU A 244 -29.75 -3.93 26.54
CA LEU A 244 -30.03 -2.50 26.61
C LEU A 244 -31.07 -2.18 27.70
N PRO A 245 -30.72 -1.33 28.68
CA PRO A 245 -31.71 -0.81 29.62
C PRO A 245 -32.80 -0.01 28.89
N ARG A 246 -33.99 0.02 29.47
CA ARG A 246 -35.14 0.73 28.88
C ARG A 246 -34.82 2.21 28.68
N GLY A 247 -34.95 2.70 27.45
CA GLY A 247 -34.71 4.10 27.09
C GLY A 247 -33.27 4.42 26.67
N VAL A 248 -32.33 3.48 26.79
CA VAL A 248 -30.95 3.65 26.30
C VAL A 248 -30.90 3.29 24.81
N LYS A 249 -30.20 4.11 24.02
CA LYS A 249 -29.95 3.87 22.59
C LYS A 249 -28.46 4.01 22.31
N LEU A 250 -27.89 3.01 21.65
CA LEU A 250 -26.50 3.08 21.17
C LEU A 250 -26.39 4.04 19.99
N THR A 251 -25.36 4.87 20.02
CA THR A 251 -24.94 5.82 18.98
C THR A 251 -23.64 5.34 18.34
N ALA A 252 -23.26 5.95 17.21
CA ALA A 252 -22.02 5.56 16.53
C ALA A 252 -20.79 5.87 17.40
N GLU A 253 -20.84 6.96 18.16
CA GLU A 253 -19.82 7.39 19.10
C GLU A 253 -19.57 6.34 20.20
N ASP A 254 -20.62 5.69 20.72
CA ASP A 254 -20.47 4.68 21.78
C ASP A 254 -19.65 3.45 21.36
N VAL A 255 -19.64 3.13 20.06
CA VAL A 255 -18.89 1.99 19.50
C VAL A 255 -17.58 2.43 18.84
N TRP A 256 -17.52 3.67 18.37
CA TRP A 256 -16.40 4.19 17.61
C TRP A 256 -15.36 4.90 18.46
N ASP A 257 -15.74 5.43 19.62
CA ASP A 257 -14.77 5.99 20.56
C ASP A 257 -13.80 4.89 21.02
N ARG A 258 -12.51 5.24 21.11
CA ARG A 258 -11.41 4.31 21.43
C ARG A 258 -11.26 3.09 20.53
N CYS A 259 -11.91 3.06 19.38
CA CYS A 259 -11.77 2.00 18.37
C CYS A 259 -10.45 2.17 17.60
N CYS A 260 -9.50 1.28 17.83
CA CYS A 260 -8.32 1.13 16.99
C CYS A 260 -8.65 0.17 15.84
N PHE A 261 -8.34 0.57 14.61
CA PHE A 261 -8.60 -0.25 13.44
C PHE A 261 -7.55 -0.06 12.34
N VAL A 262 -7.41 -1.11 11.55
CA VAL A 262 -6.70 -1.08 10.26
C VAL A 262 -7.67 -1.61 9.23
N LEU A 263 -7.98 -0.79 8.22
CA LEU A 263 -8.95 -1.12 7.17
C LEU A 263 -8.30 -1.04 5.80
N SER A 264 -8.29 -2.14 5.05
CA SER A 264 -7.75 -2.21 3.69
C SER A 264 -8.83 -2.64 2.72
N SER A 265 -9.23 -1.76 1.81
CA SER A 265 -10.17 -2.07 0.74
C SER A 265 -9.44 -2.22 -0.59
N LYS A 266 -9.84 -3.20 -1.39
CA LYS A 266 -9.43 -3.37 -2.79
C LYS A 266 -10.66 -3.13 -3.66
N LEU A 267 -10.53 -2.26 -4.66
CA LEU A 267 -11.60 -1.89 -5.58
C LEU A 267 -11.03 -1.85 -7.00
N GLN A 268 -11.76 -2.40 -7.97
CA GLN A 268 -11.35 -2.35 -9.38
C GLN A 268 -11.23 -0.90 -9.88
N ASP A 269 -12.24 -0.06 -9.61
CA ASP A 269 -12.29 1.35 -10.03
C ASP A 269 -12.45 2.31 -8.83
N PRO A 270 -11.39 2.60 -8.06
CA PRO A 270 -11.49 3.52 -6.92
C PRO A 270 -11.59 4.97 -7.40
N GLN A 271 -12.48 5.75 -6.79
CA GLN A 271 -12.54 7.20 -6.95
C GLN A 271 -11.99 7.90 -5.72
N PHE A 272 -11.09 8.86 -5.91
CA PHE A 272 -10.49 9.65 -4.84
C PHE A 272 -10.89 11.12 -4.95
N SER A 273 -11.02 11.80 -3.81
CA SER A 273 -11.24 13.25 -3.76
C SER A 273 -9.91 13.97 -4.03
N GLY A 274 -9.75 14.49 -5.25
CA GLY A 274 -8.59 15.29 -5.65
C GLY A 274 -7.32 14.51 -5.97
N GLN A 275 -6.35 15.20 -6.58
CA GLN A 275 -5.10 14.62 -7.11
C GLN A 275 -4.15 14.09 -6.02
N THR A 276 -4.24 14.62 -4.79
CA THR A 276 -3.47 14.16 -3.63
C THR A 276 -3.99 12.86 -3.01
N LYS A 277 -5.14 12.34 -3.47
CA LYS A 277 -5.75 11.08 -2.99
C LYS A 277 -6.01 11.05 -1.47
N ASN A 278 -6.34 12.18 -0.88
CA ASN A 278 -6.50 12.32 0.58
C ASN A 278 -7.80 11.73 1.16
N GLY A 279 -8.76 11.35 0.30
CA GLY A 279 -10.02 10.70 0.67
C GLY A 279 -10.63 9.95 -0.53
N SER A 280 -11.54 9.00 -0.29
CA SER A 280 -12.32 8.36 -1.35
C SER A 280 -13.64 9.11 -1.59
N LEU A 281 -14.00 9.32 -2.86
CA LEU A 281 -15.29 9.88 -3.25
C LEU A 281 -16.40 8.83 -3.08
N PRO A 282 -17.67 9.25 -2.93
CA PRO A 282 -18.77 8.32 -2.78
C PRO A 282 -18.92 7.43 -4.00
N VAL A 283 -18.46 6.19 -3.89
CA VAL A 283 -18.92 5.12 -4.78
C VAL A 283 -20.35 4.79 -4.32
N ARG A 284 -21.35 5.17 -5.12
CA ARG A 284 -22.74 4.72 -4.96
C ARG A 284 -22.82 3.20 -5.22
N ARG A 285 -22.30 2.37 -4.32
CA ARG A 285 -22.49 0.91 -4.37
C ARG A 285 -22.84 0.38 -2.98
N PRO A 286 -24.09 -0.11 -2.77
CA PRO A 286 -24.54 -0.75 -1.53
C PRO A 286 -23.78 -2.04 -1.11
N GLY A 287 -22.79 -2.48 -1.89
CA GLY A 287 -22.08 -3.76 -1.73
C GLY A 287 -21.20 -3.82 -0.47
N LEU A 288 -20.34 -2.82 -0.27
CA LEU A 288 -19.36 -2.80 0.82
C LEU A 288 -20.03 -2.81 2.21
N SER A 289 -21.12 -2.05 2.39
CA SER A 289 -21.90 -2.04 3.63
C SER A 289 -22.65 -3.36 3.87
N ARG A 290 -23.16 -4.01 2.81
CA ARG A 290 -23.80 -5.33 2.91
C ARG A 290 -22.79 -6.45 3.19
N ALA A 291 -21.58 -6.38 2.64
CA ALA A 291 -20.51 -7.33 2.89
C ALA A 291 -20.02 -7.24 4.36
N LEU A 292 -19.70 -6.04 4.83
CA LEU A 292 -19.35 -5.78 6.24
C LEU A 292 -20.45 -6.25 7.20
N ARG A 293 -21.73 -6.01 6.86
CA ARG A 293 -22.88 -6.48 7.64
C ARG A 293 -22.98 -8.01 7.71
N ARG A 294 -22.79 -8.73 6.59
CA ARG A 294 -22.84 -10.21 6.58
C ARG A 294 -21.70 -10.84 7.37
N MET A 295 -20.53 -10.19 7.42
CA MET A 295 -19.35 -10.71 8.11
C MET A 295 -19.44 -10.54 9.63
N LEU A 296 -19.91 -9.39 10.11
CA LEU A 296 -20.09 -9.15 11.54
C LEU A 296 -21.15 -10.09 12.16
N LEU A 297 -22.15 -10.51 11.36
CA LEU A 297 -23.19 -11.46 11.79
C LEU A 297 -22.78 -12.93 11.67
N ALA A 298 -21.75 -13.26 10.88
CA ALA A 298 -21.26 -14.63 10.70
C ALA A 298 -20.19 -15.05 11.72
N CYS A 299 -19.63 -14.10 12.46
CA CYS A 299 -18.60 -14.33 13.48
C CYS A 299 -19.15 -14.31 14.93
N GLY A 300 -20.47 -14.31 15.12
CA GLY A 300 -21.16 -14.32 16.42
C GLY A 300 -21.77 -15.68 16.79
#